data_AF-A0A5E4AJW0-F1
#
_entry.id   AF-A0A5E4AJW0-F1
#
_cell.length_a   1.000
_cell.length_b   1.000
_cell.length_c   1.000
_cell.angle_alpha   90.00
_cell.angle_beta   90.00
_cell.angle_gamma   90.00
#
_symmetry.space_group_name_H-M   'P 1'
#
loop_
_entity.id
_entity.type
_entity.pdbx_description
1 polymer ?
#
loop_
_entity_poly.entity_id
_entity_poly.type
_entity_poly.pdbx_seq_one_letter_code
_entity_poly.pdbx_strand_id
1 'polypeptide(L)'
;MCNIKIHETQPLLNLKLDRVMQDIVYKLVPGLQDSEEKRIREFYQSRGLDRVTQPSGEEPALSNLGLPFSSFDHSKAHYYRYDEQLSLCLERLSSGKDKNKSVLQNKYVRCSVRAEVRHLRRVLCHRLMLNPQHVQLLFDNEVLPDHMTMKQIWLSRWFGKPSPLLLQYSVKEKRR
;
A
#
# COMPACT_ATOMS: atom_id res chain seq x y z
N MET A 1 27.84 -10.54 -16.76
CA MET A 1 27.16 -11.66 -16.07
C MET A 1 25.72 -11.74 -16.55
N CYS A 2 25.41 -12.55 -17.57
CA CYS A 2 24.03 -12.80 -18.03
C CYS A 2 23.74 -14.30 -18.32
N ASN A 3 24.65 -15.21 -17.93
CA ASN A 3 24.60 -16.64 -18.28
C ASN A 3 24.23 -17.53 -17.08
N ILE A 4 23.59 -16.98 -16.05
CA ILE A 4 23.16 -17.76 -14.89
C ILE A 4 21.84 -18.43 -15.25
N LYS A 5 21.83 -19.77 -15.33
CA LYS A 5 20.63 -20.56 -15.62
C LYS A 5 19.71 -20.49 -14.41
N ILE A 6 18.61 -19.73 -14.52
CA ILE A 6 17.64 -19.50 -13.42
C ILE A 6 16.79 -20.75 -13.15
N HIS A 7 16.54 -21.57 -14.19
CA HIS A 7 15.80 -22.82 -14.08
C HIS A 7 16.23 -23.80 -15.18
N GLU A 8 16.30 -25.09 -14.85
CA GLU A 8 16.78 -26.17 -15.71
C GLU A 8 16.01 -26.28 -17.04
N THR A 9 14.68 -26.16 -16.97
CA THR A 9 13.75 -26.41 -18.10
C THR A 9 12.89 -25.21 -18.48
N GLN A 10 12.92 -24.13 -17.68
CA GLN A 10 12.04 -22.96 -17.86
C GLN A 10 12.79 -21.66 -17.52
N PRO A 11 13.75 -21.25 -18.37
CA PRO A 11 14.66 -20.13 -18.08
C PRO A 11 13.96 -18.78 -17.84
N LEU A 12 12.69 -18.65 -18.23
CA LEU A 12 11.89 -17.42 -18.08
C LEU A 12 10.94 -17.44 -16.86
N LEU A 13 10.80 -18.56 -16.13
CA LEU A 13 9.76 -18.74 -15.10
C LEU A 13 9.81 -17.68 -13.98
N ASN A 14 11.01 -17.19 -13.68
CA ASN A 14 11.26 -16.17 -12.65
C ASN A 14 11.79 -14.84 -13.22
N LEU A 15 11.80 -14.69 -14.54
CA LEU A 15 12.24 -13.45 -15.17
C LEU A 15 11.08 -12.46 -15.18
N LYS A 16 11.09 -11.51 -14.25
CA LYS A 16 10.10 -10.44 -14.15
C LYS A 16 10.79 -9.09 -14.20
N LEU A 17 10.07 -8.10 -14.74
CA LEU A 17 10.52 -6.71 -14.74
C LEU A 17 10.50 -6.17 -13.31
N ASP A 18 11.65 -5.72 -12.83
CA ASP A 18 11.73 -4.96 -11.58
C ASP A 18 11.34 -3.50 -11.86
N ARG A 19 10.05 -3.21 -11.68
CA ARG A 19 9.49 -1.88 -11.93
C ARG A 19 10.00 -0.82 -10.97
N VAL A 20 10.30 -1.19 -9.73
CA VAL A 20 10.81 -0.25 -8.73
C VAL A 20 12.21 0.19 -9.11
N MET A 21 13.07 -0.76 -9.46
CA MET A 21 14.41 -0.46 -9.94
C MET A 21 14.36 0.35 -11.23
N GLN A 22 13.49 0.00 -12.18
CA GLN A 22 13.30 0.74 -13.42
C GLN A 22 12.92 2.20 -13.16
N ASP A 23 11.93 2.45 -12.29
CA ASP A 23 11.49 3.80 -11.93
C ASP A 23 12.60 4.61 -11.25
N ILE A 24 13.37 3.99 -10.36
CA ILE A 24 14.52 4.62 -9.72
C ILE A 24 15.53 5.04 -10.80
N VAL A 25 15.88 4.13 -11.70
CA VAL A 25 16.86 4.38 -12.76
C VAL A 25 16.39 5.48 -13.72
N TYR A 26 15.13 5.46 -14.16
CA TYR A 26 14.58 6.51 -15.04
C TYR A 26 14.50 7.88 -14.36
N LYS A 27 14.30 7.94 -13.04
CA LYS A 27 14.34 9.20 -12.30
C LYS A 27 15.75 9.72 -12.07
N LEU A 28 16.72 8.82 -11.91
CA LEU A 28 18.11 9.19 -11.64
C LEU A 28 18.90 9.55 -12.89
N VAL A 29 18.56 8.97 -14.05
CA VAL A 29 19.29 9.16 -15.31
C VAL A 29 18.45 9.98 -16.29
N PRO A 30 18.75 11.28 -16.49
CA PRO A 30 17.98 12.15 -17.38
C PRO A 30 17.97 11.65 -18.83
N GLY A 31 16.81 11.71 -19.47
CA GLY A 31 16.62 11.35 -20.88
C GLY A 31 16.73 9.84 -21.19
N LEU A 32 16.97 8.99 -20.19
CA LEU A 32 17.10 7.54 -20.39
C LEU A 32 15.78 6.91 -20.86
N GLN A 33 14.67 7.29 -20.23
CA GLN A 33 13.35 6.77 -20.59
C GLN A 33 12.99 7.12 -22.04
N ASP A 34 13.14 8.39 -22.42
CA ASP A 34 12.86 8.86 -23.79
C ASP A 34 13.77 8.17 -24.82
N SER A 35 15.04 7.98 -24.49
CA SER A 35 16.01 7.27 -25.34
C SER A 35 15.65 5.81 -25.54
N GLU A 36 15.13 5.15 -24.50
CA GLU A 36 14.67 3.76 -24.58
C GLU A 36 13.38 3.64 -25.39
N GLU A 37 12.43 4.54 -25.19
CA GLU A 37 11.20 4.60 -25.98
C GLU A 37 11.48 4.86 -27.46
N LYS A 38 12.46 5.73 -27.77
CA LYS A 38 12.94 5.98 -29.13
C LYS A 38 13.55 4.71 -29.75
N ARG A 39 14.47 4.04 -29.06
CA ARG A 39 15.09 2.78 -29.55
C ARG A 39 14.06 1.68 -29.80
N ILE A 40 13.09 1.54 -28.90
CA ILE A 40 11.97 0.59 -29.07
C ILE A 40 11.20 0.95 -30.33
N ARG A 41 10.81 2.21 -30.51
CA ARG A 41 10.05 2.66 -31.68
C ARG A 41 10.79 2.38 -32.99
N GLU A 42 12.06 2.75 -33.07
CA GLU A 42 12.91 2.53 -34.24
C GLU A 42 13.05 1.03 -34.58
N PHE A 43 13.21 0.18 -33.55
CA PHE A 43 13.30 -1.26 -33.74
C PHE A 43 12.04 -1.84 -34.40
N TYR A 44 10.84 -1.50 -33.92
CA TYR A 44 9.59 -2.01 -34.49
C TYR A 44 9.31 -1.42 -35.88
N GLN A 45 9.51 -0.12 -36.07
CA GLN A 45 9.33 0.56 -37.36
C GLN A 45 10.24 -0.01 -38.44
N SER A 46 11.51 -0.29 -38.11
CA SER A 46 12.47 -0.88 -39.07
C SER A 46 12.06 -2.28 -39.56
N ARG A 47 11.15 -2.96 -38.86
CA ARG A 47 10.63 -4.28 -39.22
C ARG A 47 9.23 -4.23 -39.81
N GLY A 48 8.67 -3.04 -40.03
CA GLY A 48 7.30 -2.87 -40.51
C GLY A 48 6.25 -3.38 -39.52
N LEU A 49 6.60 -3.45 -38.23
CA LEU A 49 5.70 -3.91 -37.17
C LEU A 49 5.18 -2.70 -36.41
N ASP A 50 3.88 -2.68 -36.14
CA ASP A 50 3.33 -1.79 -35.11
C ASP A 50 3.86 -2.23 -33.74
N ARG A 51 4.09 -1.25 -32.85
CA ARG A 51 4.58 -1.55 -31.51
C ARG A 51 3.63 -2.56 -30.87
N VAL A 52 4.13 -3.77 -30.59
CA VAL A 52 3.45 -4.70 -29.70
C VAL A 52 3.45 -4.02 -28.34
N THR A 53 2.38 -3.31 -28.02
CA THR A 53 2.06 -3.01 -26.63
C THR A 53 1.96 -4.37 -25.99
N GLN A 54 2.96 -4.77 -25.20
CA GLN A 54 2.92 -6.07 -24.56
C GLN A 54 1.55 -6.16 -23.87
N PRO A 55 0.68 -7.11 -24.24
CA PRO A 55 -0.45 -7.42 -23.40
C PRO A 55 0.18 -7.80 -22.07
N SER A 56 -0.12 -7.06 -21.02
CA SER A 56 0.14 -7.51 -19.67
C SER A 56 -0.72 -8.76 -19.46
N GLY A 57 -0.22 -9.92 -19.88
CA GLY A 57 -0.86 -11.23 -19.76
C GLY A 57 -2.34 -11.26 -20.16
N GLU A 58 -2.63 -11.28 -21.46
CA GLU A 58 -3.92 -11.78 -21.95
C GLU A 58 -3.72 -13.25 -22.35
N GLU A 59 -4.15 -14.17 -21.48
CA GLU A 59 -4.67 -15.47 -21.93
C GLU A 59 -6.07 -15.22 -22.51
N PRO A 60 -6.43 -15.79 -23.68
CA PRO A 60 -7.71 -15.54 -24.30
C PRO A 60 -8.81 -16.41 -23.67
N ALA A 61 -10.03 -15.87 -23.72
CA ALA A 61 -11.32 -16.52 -23.45
C ALA A 61 -11.78 -16.56 -21.99
N LEU A 62 -12.65 -15.61 -21.61
CA LEU A 62 -14.10 -15.82 -21.71
C LEU A 62 -14.87 -14.59 -21.22
N SER A 63 -15.63 -14.01 -22.15
CA SER A 63 -16.95 -13.40 -21.98
C SER A 63 -17.20 -12.39 -20.85
N ASN A 64 -17.55 -11.17 -21.29
CA ASN A 64 -18.69 -10.38 -20.85
C ASN A 64 -19.05 -10.44 -19.36
N LEU A 65 -18.72 -9.39 -18.62
CA LEU A 65 -19.61 -8.73 -17.64
C LEU A 65 -19.02 -7.34 -17.35
N GLY A 66 -19.78 -6.30 -17.69
CA GLY A 66 -19.28 -4.94 -17.88
C GLY A 66 -18.71 -4.27 -16.63
N LEU A 67 -17.39 -4.02 -16.66
CA LEU A 67 -16.76 -3.03 -15.81
C LEU A 67 -15.99 -2.05 -16.70
N PRO A 68 -16.05 -0.72 -16.43
CA PRO A 68 -15.29 0.27 -17.17
C PRO A 68 -13.82 0.18 -16.74
N PHE A 69 -13.11 -0.87 -17.18
CA PHE A 69 -11.66 -0.93 -17.06
C PHE A 69 -11.04 -0.14 -18.21
N SER A 70 -11.22 1.19 -18.14
CA SER A 70 -10.42 2.12 -18.91
C SER A 70 -8.94 1.90 -18.57
N SER A 71 -8.10 1.76 -19.60
CA SER A 71 -6.63 1.96 -19.61
C SER A 71 -6.03 2.38 -18.25
N PHE A 72 -5.56 1.42 -17.47
CA PHE A 72 -4.93 1.71 -16.18
C PHE A 72 -3.58 2.38 -16.41
N ASP A 73 -3.49 3.66 -16.07
CA ASP A 73 -2.25 4.44 -16.14
C ASP A 73 -1.23 3.91 -15.11
N HIS A 74 -0.33 3.05 -15.59
CA HIS A 74 0.68 2.39 -14.76
C HIS A 74 1.64 3.38 -14.06
N SER A 75 1.77 4.62 -14.54
CA SER A 75 2.54 5.65 -13.84
C SER A 75 1.98 5.96 -12.45
N LYS A 76 0.70 5.67 -12.19
CA LYS A 76 0.00 5.90 -10.92
C LYS A 76 -0.04 4.67 -10.01
N ALA A 77 0.48 3.53 -10.45
CA ALA A 77 0.41 2.26 -9.70
C ALA A 77 1.04 2.36 -8.29
N HIS A 78 1.97 3.28 -8.08
CA HIS A 78 2.67 3.48 -6.80
C HIS A 78 1.87 4.29 -5.75
N TYR A 79 0.69 4.80 -6.10
CA TYR A 79 -0.14 5.58 -5.19
C TYR A 79 -0.77 4.72 -4.10
N TYR A 80 -0.89 5.27 -2.88
CA TYR A 80 -1.44 4.56 -1.71
C TYR A 80 -2.85 3.98 -1.91
N ARG A 81 -3.65 4.54 -2.82
CA ARG A 81 -5.00 4.04 -3.12
C ARG A 81 -5.01 2.66 -3.78
N TYR A 82 -3.86 2.24 -4.31
CA TYR A 82 -3.67 0.96 -4.97
C TYR A 82 -2.89 -0.05 -4.13
N ASP A 83 -2.44 0.35 -2.95
CA ASP A 83 -1.82 -0.57 -2.02
C ASP A 83 -2.83 -1.62 -1.54
N GLU A 84 -2.31 -2.78 -1.12
CA GLU A 84 -3.04 -3.74 -0.29
C GLU A 84 -3.72 -3.03 0.89
N GLN A 85 -4.97 -3.40 1.19
CA GLN A 85 -5.77 -2.77 2.23
C GLN A 85 -5.87 -3.67 3.47
N LEU A 86 -5.67 -3.08 4.65
CA LEU A 86 -5.89 -3.73 5.94
C LEU A 86 -7.17 -3.21 6.60
N SER A 87 -7.91 -4.12 7.23
CA SER A 87 -9.08 -3.78 8.06
C SER A 87 -8.68 -3.78 9.53
N LEU A 88 -9.01 -2.69 10.23
CA LEU A 88 -8.65 -2.41 11.61
C LEU A 88 -9.92 -2.21 12.44
N CYS A 89 -9.87 -2.56 13.72
CA CYS A 89 -10.86 -2.19 14.73
C CYS A 89 -10.17 -1.33 15.81
N LEU A 90 -10.73 -0.15 16.09
CA LEU A 90 -10.21 0.82 17.05
C LEU A 90 -11.11 0.88 18.29
N GLU A 91 -10.58 0.41 19.40
CA GLU A 91 -11.29 0.41 20.68
C GLU A 91 -10.73 1.45 21.65
N ARG A 92 -11.62 2.14 22.36
CA ARG A 92 -11.22 3.06 23.43
C ARG A 92 -10.71 2.21 24.60
N LEU A 93 -9.47 2.46 25.04
CA LEU A 93 -8.98 1.90 26.30
C LEU A 93 -9.78 2.52 27.45
N SER A 94 -10.57 1.71 28.15
CA SER A 94 -11.49 2.16 29.19
C SER A 94 -10.73 2.55 30.46
N SER A 95 -10.84 3.81 30.89
CA SER A 95 -10.50 4.23 32.24
C SER A 95 -11.82 4.52 32.97
N GLY A 96 -12.09 3.78 34.03
CA GLY A 96 -13.41 3.54 34.62
C GLY A 96 -14.17 4.73 35.24
N LYS A 97 -14.06 5.96 34.71
CA LYS A 97 -14.81 7.13 35.22
C LYS A 97 -15.46 8.03 34.16
N ASP A 98 -15.19 7.86 32.86
CA ASP A 98 -15.77 8.72 31.81
C ASP A 98 -16.49 7.93 30.72
N LYS A 99 -17.74 7.56 30.97
CA LYS A 99 -18.57 6.81 30.01
C LYS A 99 -19.07 7.68 28.84
N ASN A 100 -18.94 9.01 28.89
CA ASN A 100 -19.65 9.92 27.98
C ASN A 100 -18.80 10.94 27.19
N LYS A 101 -17.46 10.92 27.26
CA LYS A 101 -16.62 11.85 26.49
C LYS A 101 -15.82 11.14 25.39
N SER A 102 -16.10 11.51 24.12
CA SER A 102 -15.28 11.21 22.92
C SER A 102 -15.09 9.72 22.57
N VAL A 103 -16.20 8.99 22.42
CA VAL A 103 -16.17 7.64 21.84
C VAL A 103 -16.28 7.72 20.31
N LEU A 104 -15.45 6.94 19.62
CA LEU A 104 -15.48 6.86 18.17
C LEU A 104 -16.77 6.15 17.72
N GLN A 105 -17.59 6.83 16.92
CA GLN A 105 -18.85 6.29 16.40
C GLN A 105 -18.60 5.09 15.46
N ASN A 106 -17.62 5.23 14.56
CA ASN A 106 -17.21 4.18 13.63
C ASN A 106 -15.84 3.62 14.02
N LYS A 107 -15.83 2.43 14.61
CA LYS A 107 -14.61 1.78 15.13
C LYS A 107 -13.79 1.07 14.06
N TYR A 108 -14.38 0.76 12.92
CA TYR A 108 -13.70 0.03 11.86
C TYR A 108 -13.08 0.99 10.84
N VAL A 109 -11.80 0.74 10.51
CA VAL A 109 -11.04 1.54 9.54
C VAL A 109 -10.42 0.61 8.52
N ARG A 110 -10.48 1.00 7.24
CA ARG A 110 -9.72 0.36 6.17
C ARG A 110 -8.67 1.33 5.64
N CYS A 111 -7.43 0.88 5.51
CA CYS A 111 -6.33 1.72 5.04
C CYS A 111 -5.25 0.92 4.33
N SER A 112 -4.38 1.62 3.59
CA SER A 112 -3.18 1.06 2.99
C SER A 112 -2.30 0.37 4.05
N VAL A 113 -1.72 -0.77 3.70
CA VAL A 113 -0.68 -1.46 4.47
C VAL A 113 0.51 -0.57 4.87
N ARG A 114 0.80 0.47 4.08
CA ARG A 114 1.88 1.45 4.30
C ARG A 114 1.48 2.60 5.21
N ALA A 115 0.21 2.70 5.61
CA ALA A 115 -0.23 3.71 6.56
C ALA A 115 0.50 3.52 7.90
N GLU A 116 1.07 4.59 8.42
CA GLU A 116 1.74 4.59 9.73
C GLU A 116 0.82 5.01 10.89
N VAL A 117 1.20 4.66 12.12
CA VAL A 117 0.50 5.01 13.38
C VAL A 117 0.17 6.51 13.47
N ARG A 118 1.11 7.39 13.09
CA ARG A 118 0.88 8.85 13.09
C ARG A 118 -0.31 9.27 12.21
N HIS A 119 -0.55 8.58 11.10
CA HIS A 119 -1.69 8.87 10.23
C HIS A 119 -3.01 8.50 10.92
N LEU A 120 -3.05 7.34 11.57
CA LEU A 120 -4.23 6.89 12.29
C LEU A 120 -4.54 7.79 13.50
N ARG A 121 -3.50 8.24 14.21
CA ARG A 121 -3.63 9.24 15.28
C ARG A 121 -4.22 10.56 14.77
N ARG A 122 -3.77 11.06 13.61
CA ARG A 122 -4.35 12.28 12.99
C ARG A 122 -5.83 12.10 12.66
N VAL A 123 -6.21 10.94 12.12
CA VAL A 123 -7.63 10.62 11.83
C VAL A 123 -8.45 10.59 13.11
N LEU A 124 -7.96 9.93 14.17
CA LEU A 124 -8.62 9.90 15.47
C LEU A 124 -8.78 11.32 16.05
N CYS A 125 -7.75 12.15 15.98
CA CYS A 125 -7.79 13.54 16.43
C CYS A 125 -8.87 14.34 15.71
N HIS A 126 -8.96 14.21 14.39
CA HIS A 126 -9.99 14.88 13.60
C HIS A 126 -11.40 14.37 13.94
N ARG A 127 -11.57 13.06 14.13
CA ARG A 127 -12.88 12.45 14.46
C ARG A 127 -13.34 12.74 15.88
N LEU A 128 -12.41 12.93 16.81
CA LEU A 128 -12.71 13.18 18.22
C LEU A 128 -12.60 14.67 18.60
N MET A 129 -12.22 15.54 17.65
CA MET A 129 -11.95 16.96 17.87
C MET A 129 -10.91 17.22 18.97
N LEU A 130 -9.80 16.48 18.91
CA LEU A 130 -8.71 16.51 19.88
C LEU A 130 -7.37 16.90 19.24
N ASN A 131 -6.42 17.34 20.05
CA ASN A 131 -5.05 17.57 19.61
C ASN A 131 -4.24 16.24 19.58
N PRO A 132 -3.26 16.09 18.66
CA PRO A 132 -2.40 14.90 18.58
C PRO A 132 -1.75 14.49 19.89
N GLN A 133 -1.32 15.46 20.70
CA GLN A 133 -0.68 15.21 22.00
C GLN A 133 -1.56 14.44 22.99
N HIS A 134 -2.88 14.49 22.80
CA HIS A 134 -3.83 13.84 23.70
C HIS A 134 -4.19 12.43 23.27
N VAL A 135 -3.90 12.01 22.03
CA VAL A 135 -4.30 10.69 21.51
C VAL A 135 -3.08 9.79 21.39
N GLN A 136 -3.14 8.62 22.03
CA GLN A 136 -2.14 7.56 21.87
C GLN A 136 -2.81 6.33 21.25
N LEU A 137 -2.08 5.64 20.38
CA LEU A 137 -2.48 4.37 19.78
C LEU A 137 -1.69 3.25 20.46
N LEU A 138 -2.36 2.17 20.79
CA LEU A 138 -1.82 1.10 21.60
C LEU A 138 -2.14 -0.27 20.99
N PHE A 139 -1.30 -1.23 21.30
CA PHE A 139 -1.57 -2.65 21.14
C PHE A 139 -1.16 -3.34 22.44
N ASP A 140 -2.06 -4.12 23.02
CA ASP A 140 -1.79 -4.85 24.27
C ASP A 140 -1.27 -3.94 25.41
N ASN A 141 -1.91 -2.77 25.55
CA ASN A 141 -1.54 -1.70 26.50
C ASN A 141 -0.17 -1.04 26.29
N GLU A 142 0.57 -1.40 25.24
CA GLU A 142 1.81 -0.73 24.85
C GLU A 142 1.58 0.35 23.80
N VAL A 143 2.22 1.51 23.96
CA VAL A 143 2.12 2.61 22.98
C VAL A 143 2.92 2.26 21.74
N LEU A 144 2.27 2.38 20.58
CA LEU A 144 2.90 2.10 19.29
C LEU A 144 3.74 3.29 18.79
N PRO A 145 4.94 3.04 18.20
CA PRO A 145 5.75 4.10 17.60
C PRO A 145 5.07 4.74 16.39
N ASP A 146 5.20 6.06 16.25
CA ASP A 146 4.51 6.84 15.21
C ASP A 146 4.85 6.42 13.77
N HIS A 147 6.07 5.97 13.53
CA HIS A 147 6.59 5.56 12.22
C HIS A 147 6.28 4.11 11.86
N MET A 148 5.69 3.34 12.78
CA MET A 148 5.36 1.94 12.54
C MET A 148 4.20 1.83 11.56
N THR A 149 4.35 1.01 10.52
CA THR A 149 3.29 0.78 9.51
C THR A 149 2.27 -0.24 10.00
N MET A 150 1.05 -0.18 9.46
CA MET A 150 -0.01 -1.15 9.78
C MET A 150 0.42 -2.58 9.44
N LYS A 151 1.16 -2.79 8.34
CA LYS A 151 1.70 -4.12 7.97
C LYS A 151 2.71 -4.63 8.98
N GLN A 152 3.61 -3.77 9.48
CA GLN A 152 4.56 -4.17 10.51
C GLN A 152 3.84 -4.61 11.79
N ILE A 153 2.81 -3.88 12.23
CA ILE A 153 2.02 -4.25 13.42
C ILE A 153 1.31 -5.58 13.19
N TRP A 154 0.72 -5.77 12.01
CA TRP A 154 0.04 -7.01 11.65
C TRP A 154 1.00 -8.20 11.71
N LEU A 155 2.15 -8.12 11.04
CA LEU A 155 3.11 -9.22 10.96
C LEU A 155 3.76 -9.55 12.31
N SER A 156 4.02 -8.54 13.15
CA SER A 156 4.68 -8.79 14.44
C SER A 156 3.72 -9.19 15.56
N ARG A 157 2.45 -8.75 15.53
CA ARG A 157 1.51 -8.93 16.66
C ARG A 157 0.19 -9.63 16.33
N TRP A 158 -0.13 -9.79 15.05
CA TRP A 158 -1.42 -10.32 14.58
C TRP A 158 -1.30 -11.40 13.49
N PHE A 159 -0.10 -11.94 13.29
CA PHE A 159 0.14 -13.00 12.32
C PHE A 159 -0.66 -14.27 12.70
N GLY A 160 -1.32 -14.88 11.71
CA GLY A 160 -2.16 -16.07 11.90
C GLY A 160 -3.52 -15.81 12.58
N LYS A 161 -3.81 -14.58 13.01
CA LYS A 161 -5.12 -14.21 13.58
C LYS A 161 -6.07 -13.70 12.49
N PRO A 162 -7.39 -13.90 12.66
CA PRO A 162 -8.37 -13.39 11.70
C PRO A 162 -8.42 -11.85 11.69
N SER A 163 -8.81 -11.30 10.55
CA SER A 163 -9.16 -9.88 10.41
C SER A 163 -10.41 -9.54 11.23
N PRO A 164 -10.56 -8.33 11.79
CA PRO A 164 -9.65 -7.18 11.69
C PRO A 164 -8.55 -7.13 12.77
N LEU A 165 -7.48 -6.38 12.49
CA LEU A 165 -6.44 -6.06 13.48
C LEU A 165 -7.04 -5.15 14.56
N LEU A 166 -7.02 -5.63 15.80
CA LEU A 166 -7.51 -4.88 16.94
C LEU A 166 -6.42 -3.95 17.50
N LEU A 167 -6.73 -2.66 17.59
CA LEU A 167 -5.89 -1.63 18.21
C LEU A 167 -6.69 -0.87 19.25
N GLN A 168 -6.03 -0.48 20.33
CA GLN A 168 -6.63 0.40 21.33
C GLN A 168 -6.19 1.85 21.13
N TYR A 169 -7.01 2.80 21.55
CA TYR A 169 -6.61 4.20 21.66
C TYR A 169 -6.97 4.74 23.04
N SER A 170 -6.10 5.59 23.58
CA SER A 170 -6.36 6.32 24.82
C SER A 170 -6.34 7.82 24.57
N VAL A 171 -7.13 8.55 25.35
CA VAL A 171 -7.09 10.01 25.38
C VAL A 171 -6.64 10.47 26.75
N LYS A 172 -5.52 11.20 26.81
CA LYS A 172 -5.01 11.81 28.03
C LYS A 172 -5.58 13.23 28.14
N GLU A 173 -6.19 13.56 29.27
CA GLU A 173 -6.57 14.95 29.55
C GLU A 173 -5.34 15.80 29.86
N LYS A 174 -5.39 17.06 29.43
CA LYS A 174 -4.42 18.09 29.81
C LYS A 174 -4.53 18.29 31.32
N ARG A 175 -3.53 17.89 32.10
CA ARG A 175 -3.42 18.35 33.49
C ARG A 175 -3.35 19.88 33.44
N ARG A 176 -4.38 20.53 34.00
CA ARG A 176 -4.37 21.97 34.28
C ARG A 176 -3.33 22.28 35.33
#